data_AF-A0A655D8Z5-F1
#
_entry.id   AF-A0A655D8Z5-F1
#
_cell.length_a   1.000
_cell.length_b   1.000
_cell.length_c   1.000
_cell.angle_alpha   90.00
_cell.angle_beta   90.00
_cell.angle_gamma   90.00
#
_symmetry.space_group_name_H-M   'P 1'
#
loop_
_entity.id
_entity.type
_entity.pdbx_description
1 polymer ?
#
loop_
_entity_poly.entity_id
_entity_poly.type
_entity_poly.pdbx_seq_one_letter_code
_entity_poly.pdbx_strand_id
1 'polypeptide(L)'
;MFLDPVKVTILTPGMDEQGNMSEEGIPAALVAKFLDERGVVVEKTGPYNLLFLFSIGIDKTRAMGLLRGLTEFKRAYDLNLRVKNMLPDLYAEDPDFYRNMRIQDLAQGIHKLIRQHDLPGLMLRAFEVLPEMIMTPHQAWQRQIKGEVETVALDQLPGRVSANMLLPYPPGVPLLMPGERITQQSRAVLDFLLMLCSIGQHYPGFETDIHGAKRNEDGVYQVRVLKHAC
;
A
#
# COMPACT_ATOMS: atom_id res chain seq x y z
N MET A 1 12.82 2.55 -24.41
CA MET A 1 11.82 2.87 -23.38
C MET A 1 11.62 4.38 -23.41
N PHE A 2 10.38 4.87 -23.51
CA PHE A 2 10.08 6.31 -23.50
C PHE A 2 9.46 6.67 -22.15
N LEU A 3 9.83 7.82 -21.59
CA LEU A 3 9.25 8.36 -20.36
C LEU A 3 8.41 9.58 -20.69
N ASP A 4 7.19 9.62 -20.16
CA ASP A 4 6.29 10.76 -20.33
C ASP A 4 6.72 11.91 -19.39
N PRO A 5 7.14 13.08 -19.93
CA PRO A 5 7.67 14.17 -19.11
C PRO A 5 6.66 14.79 -18.14
N VAL A 6 5.34 14.61 -18.34
CA VAL A 6 4.32 15.16 -17.42
C VAL A 6 4.02 14.25 -16.23
N LYS A 7 4.55 13.02 -16.23
CA LYS A 7 4.39 12.03 -15.14
C LYS A 7 5.66 11.99 -14.30
N VAL A 8 5.77 12.92 -13.36
CA VAL A 8 6.98 13.08 -12.54
C VAL A 8 6.93 12.13 -11.35
N THR A 9 7.85 11.18 -11.32
CA THR A 9 8.03 10.28 -10.17
C THR A 9 9.22 10.74 -9.35
N ILE A 10 9.01 11.00 -8.05
CA ILE A 10 10.06 11.35 -7.09
C ILE A 10 10.35 10.12 -6.23
N LEU A 11 11.63 9.84 -6.03
CA LEU A 11 12.10 8.73 -5.20
C LEU A 11 12.49 9.24 -3.81
N THR A 12 12.15 8.47 -2.77
CA THR A 12 12.60 8.70 -1.41
C THR A 12 13.73 7.71 -1.05
N PRO A 13 14.64 8.06 -0.12
CA PRO A 13 15.70 7.15 0.29
C PRO A 13 15.16 5.83 0.87
N GLY A 14 15.82 4.70 0.58
CA GLY A 14 15.49 3.41 1.18
C GLY A 14 15.79 2.19 0.32
N MET A 15 16.05 2.39 -0.98
CA MET A 15 16.53 1.36 -1.90
C MET A 15 17.70 1.91 -2.73
N ASP A 16 18.65 1.05 -3.06
CA ASP A 16 19.77 1.37 -3.95
C ASP A 16 19.41 1.19 -5.44
N GLU A 17 20.35 1.51 -6.32
CA GLU A 17 20.18 1.39 -7.77
C GLU A 17 20.03 -0.06 -8.26
N GLN A 18 20.40 -1.04 -7.43
CA GLN A 18 20.31 -2.47 -7.72
C GLN A 18 19.01 -3.09 -7.20
N GLY A 19 18.20 -2.31 -6.46
CA GLY A 19 16.96 -2.75 -5.84
C GLY A 19 17.13 -3.37 -4.45
N ASN A 20 18.33 -3.29 -3.85
CA ASN A 20 18.54 -3.74 -2.48
C ASN A 20 18.08 -2.68 -1.48
N MET A 21 17.65 -3.14 -0.31
CA MET A 21 17.23 -2.26 0.77
C MET A 21 18.43 -1.62 1.47
N SER A 22 18.43 -0.29 1.56
CA SER A 22 19.41 0.49 2.32
C SER A 22 19.31 0.24 3.83
N GLU A 23 20.31 0.68 4.61
CA GLU A 23 20.24 0.57 6.07
C GLU A 23 19.21 1.50 6.70
N GLU A 24 19.16 2.73 6.18
CA GLU A 24 18.21 3.77 6.55
C GLU A 24 17.31 4.11 5.36
N GLY A 25 16.10 4.55 5.65
CA GLY A 25 15.15 4.96 4.62
C GLY A 25 14.04 5.87 5.14
N ILE A 26 13.38 6.54 4.21
CA ILE A 26 12.21 7.39 4.44
C ILE A 26 11.09 6.85 3.55
N PRO A 27 10.17 6.03 4.11
CA PRO A 27 9.03 5.52 3.36
C PRO A 27 8.20 6.66 2.77
N ALA A 28 7.83 6.53 1.49
CA ALA A 28 7.13 7.59 0.76
C ALA A 28 5.75 7.92 1.36
N ALA A 29 5.10 6.97 2.04
CA ALA A 29 3.86 7.19 2.79
C ALA A 29 3.99 8.32 3.82
N LEU A 30 5.16 8.47 4.46
CA LEU A 30 5.40 9.53 5.43
C LEU A 30 5.46 10.91 4.77
N VAL A 31 6.11 10.99 3.61
CA VAL A 31 6.19 12.22 2.82
C VAL A 31 4.81 12.58 2.28
N ALA A 32 4.03 11.58 1.84
CA ALA A 32 2.67 11.78 1.34
C ALA A 32 1.76 12.39 2.42
N LYS A 33 1.75 11.85 3.66
CA LYS A 33 0.99 12.45 4.77
C LYS A 33 1.40 13.90 5.06
N PHE A 34 2.70 14.20 5.04
CA PHE A 34 3.18 15.57 5.26
C PHE A 34 2.75 16.57 4.18
N LEU A 35 2.73 16.12 2.92
CA LEU A 35 2.30 16.91 1.77
C LEU A 35 0.78 17.12 1.78
N ASP A 36 0.00 16.12 2.20
CA ASP A 36 -1.45 16.17 2.29
C ASP A 36 -1.93 17.26 3.27
N GLU A 37 -1.31 17.38 4.44
CA GLU A 37 -1.57 18.47 5.41
C GLU A 37 -1.31 19.88 4.85
N ARG A 38 -0.58 19.98 3.73
CA ARG A 38 -0.28 21.23 3.01
C ARG A 38 -1.10 21.38 1.73
N GLY A 39 -2.11 20.54 1.54
CA GLY A 39 -3.00 20.55 0.37
C GLY A 39 -2.34 20.05 -0.92
N VAL A 40 -1.23 19.31 -0.81
CA VAL A 40 -0.54 18.71 -1.95
C VAL A 40 -0.89 17.22 -2.03
N VAL A 41 -1.84 16.90 -2.92
CA VAL A 41 -2.27 15.53 -3.16
C VAL A 41 -1.24 14.79 -4.00
N VAL A 42 -0.85 13.60 -3.53
CA VAL A 42 0.00 12.67 -4.28
C VAL A 42 -0.90 11.71 -5.06
N GLU A 43 -0.68 11.58 -6.37
CA GLU A 43 -1.52 10.74 -7.23
C GLU A 43 -1.35 9.25 -6.91
N LYS A 44 -0.10 8.83 -6.74
CA LYS A 44 0.25 7.45 -6.41
C LYS A 44 1.44 7.42 -5.47
N THR A 45 1.29 6.67 -4.39
CA THR A 45 2.36 6.43 -3.41
C THR A 45 2.68 4.94 -3.41
N GLY A 46 3.94 4.59 -3.66
CA GLY A 46 4.46 3.25 -3.39
C GLY A 46 5.35 3.24 -2.14
N PRO A 47 6.18 2.20 -1.94
CA PRO A 47 7.06 2.13 -0.77
C PRO A 47 8.06 3.28 -0.68
N TYR A 48 8.71 3.63 -1.81
CA TYR A 48 9.76 4.67 -1.90
C TYR A 48 9.59 5.60 -3.11
N ASN A 49 8.38 5.73 -3.64
CA ASN A 49 8.10 6.62 -4.76
C ASN A 49 6.77 7.36 -4.61
N LEU A 50 6.74 8.58 -5.15
CA LEU A 50 5.59 9.47 -5.21
C LEU A 50 5.39 9.91 -6.66
N LEU A 51 4.18 9.79 -7.18
CA LEU A 51 3.81 10.24 -8.52
C LEU A 51 3.05 11.56 -8.45
N PHE A 52 3.48 12.52 -9.28
CA PHE A 52 2.80 13.78 -9.50
C PHE A 52 2.48 13.96 -10.99
N LEU A 53 1.25 14.37 -11.28
CA LEU A 53 0.80 14.66 -12.65
C LEU A 53 0.86 16.15 -12.92
N PHE A 54 1.79 16.57 -13.78
CA PHE A 54 1.90 17.95 -14.25
C PHE A 54 0.93 18.19 -15.42
N SER A 55 -0.36 18.12 -15.11
CA SER A 55 -1.44 18.37 -16.08
C SER A 55 -1.52 19.85 -16.48
N ILE A 56 -2.37 20.16 -17.47
CA ILE A 56 -2.61 21.53 -17.94
C ILE A 56 -3.09 22.45 -16.81
N GLY A 57 -3.72 21.90 -15.76
CA GLY A 57 -4.17 22.65 -14.58
C GLY A 57 -3.08 22.96 -13.56
N ILE A 58 -1.86 22.41 -13.72
CA ILE A 58 -0.73 22.68 -12.83
C ILE A 58 0.04 23.88 -13.33
N ASP A 59 -0.09 24.98 -12.58
CA ASP A 59 0.64 26.22 -12.83
C ASP A 59 1.97 26.26 -12.05
N LYS A 60 2.75 27.32 -12.28
CA LYS A 60 4.01 27.56 -11.57
C LYS A 60 3.80 27.67 -10.06
N THR A 61 2.66 28.18 -9.61
CA THR A 61 2.33 28.35 -8.19
C THR A 61 2.25 27.00 -7.49
N ARG A 62 1.48 26.05 -8.03
CA ARG A 62 1.35 24.69 -7.50
C ARG A 62 2.66 23.93 -7.55
N ALA A 63 3.43 24.06 -8.63
CA ALA A 63 4.75 23.44 -8.76
C ALA A 63 5.74 23.96 -7.69
N MET A 64 5.76 25.27 -7.45
CA MET A 64 6.58 25.85 -6.38
C MET A 64 6.09 25.45 -4.98
N GLY A 65 4.78 25.28 -4.80
CA GLY A 65 4.18 24.73 -3.58
C GLY A 65 4.70 23.33 -3.25
N LEU A 66 4.74 22.43 -4.24
CA LEU A 66 5.33 21.10 -4.08
C LEU A 66 6.82 21.18 -3.72
N LEU A 67 7.61 21.96 -4.46
CA LEU A 67 9.05 22.10 -4.20
C LEU A 67 9.33 22.65 -2.79
N ARG A 68 8.53 23.62 -2.35
CA ARG A 68 8.59 24.16 -0.99
C ARG A 68 8.19 23.10 0.04
N GLY A 69 7.12 22.35 -0.19
CA GLY A 69 6.69 21.25 0.67
C GLY A 69 7.79 20.20 0.87
N LEU A 70 8.49 19.80 -0.20
CA LEU A 70 9.59 18.84 -0.13
C LEU A 70 10.80 19.36 0.66
N THR A 71 11.18 20.62 0.44
CA THR A 71 12.30 21.24 1.19
C THR A 71 11.96 21.47 2.66
N GLU A 72 10.71 21.85 2.97
CA GLU A 72 10.21 21.94 4.33
C GLU A 72 10.13 20.57 5.02
N PHE A 73 9.71 19.52 4.31
CA PHE A 73 9.75 18.15 4.82
C PHE A 73 11.16 17.78 5.24
N LYS A 74 12.15 17.96 4.37
CA LYS A 74 13.55 17.65 4.68
C LYS A 74 14.05 18.44 5.89
N ARG A 75 13.78 19.74 5.94
CA ARG A 75 14.18 20.58 7.09
C ARG A 75 13.55 20.08 8.41
N ALA A 76 12.26 19.73 8.40
CA ALA A 76 11.56 19.21 9.57
C ALA A 76 12.07 17.82 9.99
N TYR A 77 12.38 16.97 9.00
CA TYR A 77 12.98 15.65 9.21
C TYR A 77 14.37 15.76 9.85
N ASP A 78 15.23 16.65 9.34
CA ASP A 78 16.59 16.85 9.84
C ASP A 78 16.61 17.46 11.25
N LEU A 79 15.63 18.31 11.60
CA LEU A 79 15.41 18.81 12.96
C LEU A 79 14.80 17.76 13.91
N ASN A 80 14.47 16.58 13.38
CA ASN A 80 13.84 15.47 14.07
C ASN A 80 12.63 15.89 14.92
N LEU A 81 11.71 16.64 14.31
CA LEU A 81 10.51 17.14 15.01
C LEU A 81 9.67 15.98 15.57
N ARG A 82 8.89 16.27 16.63
CA ARG A 82 7.90 15.32 17.16
C ARG A 82 6.80 15.10 16.12
N VAL A 83 6.26 13.87 16.05
CA VAL A 83 5.13 13.53 15.18
C VAL A 83 3.98 14.51 15.41
N LYS A 84 3.64 14.80 16.67
CA LYS A 84 2.66 15.84 17.05
C LYS A 84 2.81 17.20 16.35
N ASN A 85 4.05 17.64 16.10
CA ASN A 85 4.32 18.95 15.54
C ASN A 85 4.47 18.92 14.02
N MET A 86 4.91 17.79 13.47
CA MET A 86 5.19 17.64 12.04
C MET A 86 4.01 17.07 11.27
N LEU A 87 3.23 16.20 11.91
CA LEU A 87 2.07 15.48 11.39
C LEU A 87 0.93 15.48 12.45
N PRO A 88 0.32 16.63 12.77
CA PRO A 88 -0.79 16.74 13.72
C PRO A 88 -1.98 15.83 13.39
N ASP A 89 -2.31 15.61 12.12
CA ASP A 89 -3.48 14.79 11.76
C ASP A 89 -3.20 13.31 12.05
N LEU A 90 -2.00 12.83 11.73
CA LEU A 90 -1.54 11.49 12.13
C LEU A 90 -1.50 11.32 13.65
N TYR A 91 -1.04 12.35 14.37
CA TYR A 91 -1.03 12.33 15.84
C TYR A 91 -2.45 12.22 16.42
N ALA A 92 -3.45 12.82 15.76
CA ALA A 92 -4.83 12.75 16.20
C ALA A 92 -5.45 11.35 16.02
N GLU A 93 -4.91 10.51 15.13
CA GLU A 93 -5.36 9.13 14.95
C GLU A 93 -5.11 8.27 16.20
N ASP A 94 -3.94 8.42 16.83
CA ASP A 94 -3.62 7.81 18.12
C ASP A 94 -2.64 8.68 18.93
N PRO A 95 -3.15 9.61 19.76
CA PRO A 95 -2.32 10.51 20.55
C PRO A 95 -1.45 9.80 21.60
N ASP A 96 -1.85 8.62 22.06
CA ASP A 96 -1.13 7.87 23.07
C ASP A 96 0.07 7.15 22.45
N PHE A 97 -0.13 6.50 21.30
CA PHE A 97 0.92 5.85 20.53
C PHE A 97 1.98 6.86 20.05
N TYR A 98 1.55 8.00 19.50
CA TYR A 98 2.46 9.01 18.94
C TYR A 98 2.99 10.05 19.95
N ARG A 99 2.60 9.96 21.23
CA ARG A 99 2.84 10.98 22.29
C ARG A 99 4.24 11.56 22.31
N ASN A 100 5.25 10.68 22.30
CA ASN A 100 6.66 11.05 22.43
C ASN A 100 7.49 10.72 21.17
N MET A 101 6.85 10.20 20.13
CA MET A 101 7.54 9.75 18.92
C MET A 101 8.06 10.93 18.11
N ARG A 102 9.28 10.79 17.55
CA ARG A 102 9.84 11.75 16.59
C ARG A 102 9.81 11.18 15.18
N ILE A 103 9.91 12.07 14.20
CA ILE A 103 9.73 11.72 12.80
C ILE A 103 10.79 10.73 12.29
N GLN A 104 12.04 10.83 12.75
CA GLN A 104 13.10 9.89 12.35
C GLN A 104 12.83 8.50 12.93
N ASP A 105 12.37 8.41 14.19
CA ASP A 105 12.01 7.13 14.81
C ASP A 105 10.88 6.44 14.05
N LEU A 106 9.85 7.21 13.67
CA LEU A 106 8.74 6.71 12.85
C LEU A 106 9.22 6.22 11.48
N ALA A 107 10.01 7.03 10.77
CA ALA A 107 10.53 6.68 9.45
C ALA A 107 11.38 5.41 9.49
N GLN A 108 12.32 5.32 10.45
CA GLN A 108 13.17 4.14 10.60
C GLN A 108 12.40 2.93 11.11
N GLY A 109 11.38 3.13 11.93
CA GLY A 109 10.48 2.08 12.40
C GLY A 109 9.73 1.40 11.25
N ILE A 110 9.09 2.19 10.38
CA ILE A 110 8.39 1.68 9.20
C ILE A 110 9.38 1.07 8.20
N HIS A 111 10.53 1.72 7.96
CA HIS A 111 11.57 1.20 7.06
C HIS A 111 12.10 -0.16 7.51
N LYS A 112 12.34 -0.35 8.82
CA LYS A 112 12.74 -1.65 9.39
C LYS A 112 11.70 -2.73 9.16
N LEU A 113 10.40 -2.44 9.31
CA LEU A 113 9.36 -3.42 8.98
C LEU A 113 9.39 -3.82 7.50
N ILE A 114 9.52 -2.83 6.59
CA ILE A 114 9.62 -3.09 5.15
C ILE A 114 10.82 -3.99 4.84
N ARG A 115 11.96 -3.78 5.51
CA ARG A 115 13.17 -4.62 5.39
C ARG A 115 12.98 -6.02 5.96
N GLN A 116 12.46 -6.13 7.18
CA GLN A 116 12.25 -7.40 7.88
C GLN A 116 11.35 -8.34 7.09
N HIS A 117 10.35 -7.79 6.42
CA HIS A 117 9.38 -8.55 5.64
C HIS A 117 9.75 -8.72 4.16
N ASP A 118 10.90 -8.18 3.69
CA ASP A 118 11.29 -8.22 2.27
C ASP A 118 10.12 -7.81 1.35
N LEU A 119 9.47 -6.68 1.67
CA LEU A 119 8.26 -6.26 0.95
C LEU A 119 8.48 -6.13 -0.57
N PRO A 120 9.58 -5.53 -1.07
CA PRO A 120 9.84 -5.47 -2.51
C PRO A 120 9.98 -6.85 -3.15
N GLY A 121 10.70 -7.79 -2.52
CA GLY A 121 10.89 -9.14 -3.04
C GLY A 121 9.61 -9.98 -3.01
N LEU A 122 8.79 -9.86 -1.96
CA LEU A 122 7.46 -10.46 -1.91
C LEU A 122 6.53 -9.87 -2.97
N MET A 123 6.52 -8.55 -3.14
CA MET A 123 5.72 -7.89 -4.16
C MET A 123 6.10 -8.40 -5.56
N LEU A 124 7.39 -8.49 -5.89
CA LEU A 124 7.82 -9.02 -7.20
C LEU A 124 7.29 -10.45 -7.43
N ARG A 125 7.53 -11.36 -6.49
CA ARG A 125 7.09 -12.77 -6.57
C ARG A 125 5.58 -12.92 -6.66
N ALA A 126 4.82 -12.07 -5.97
CA ALA A 126 3.36 -12.12 -5.96
C ALA A 126 2.74 -11.77 -7.33
N PHE A 127 3.39 -10.92 -8.12
CA PHE A 127 2.91 -10.51 -9.44
C PHE A 127 3.55 -11.28 -10.60
N GLU A 128 4.53 -12.16 -10.35
CA GLU A 128 5.17 -13.00 -11.37
C GLU A 128 4.31 -14.20 -11.79
N VAL A 129 3.61 -14.81 -10.84
CA VAL A 129 2.79 -16.02 -11.09
C VAL A 129 1.32 -15.68 -10.96
N LEU A 130 0.60 -15.74 -12.08
CA LEU A 130 -0.83 -15.49 -12.10
C LEU A 130 -1.60 -16.58 -11.31
N PRO A 131 -2.64 -16.19 -10.56
CA PRO A 131 -3.64 -17.12 -10.06
C PRO A 131 -4.30 -17.95 -11.17
N GLU A 132 -4.85 -19.11 -10.81
CA GLU A 132 -5.52 -19.99 -11.77
C GLU A 132 -6.93 -19.49 -12.07
N MET A 133 -7.25 -19.21 -13.34
CA MET A 133 -8.59 -18.81 -13.76
C MET A 133 -9.51 -20.03 -13.88
N ILE A 134 -10.37 -20.24 -12.89
CA ILE A 134 -11.33 -21.36 -12.85
C ILE A 134 -12.56 -21.06 -13.70
N MET A 135 -12.96 -19.79 -13.72
CA MET A 135 -14.06 -19.31 -14.53
C MET A 135 -13.84 -17.83 -14.87
N THR A 136 -14.55 -17.36 -15.88
CA THR A 136 -14.51 -15.93 -16.24
C THR A 136 -15.09 -15.06 -15.12
N PRO A 137 -14.67 -13.79 -15.00
CA PRO A 137 -15.27 -12.85 -14.05
C PRO A 137 -16.79 -12.71 -14.22
N HIS A 138 -17.28 -12.81 -15.46
CA HIS A 138 -18.72 -12.82 -15.73
C HIS A 138 -19.42 -14.02 -15.09
N GLN A 139 -18.88 -15.24 -15.24
CA GLN A 139 -19.45 -16.44 -14.61
C GLN A 139 -19.41 -16.35 -13.08
N ALA A 140 -18.31 -15.87 -12.50
CA ALA A 140 -18.21 -15.65 -11.06
C ALA A 140 -19.28 -14.66 -10.57
N TRP A 141 -19.48 -13.57 -11.31
CA TRP A 141 -20.53 -12.58 -11.03
C TRP A 141 -21.94 -13.18 -11.09
N GLN A 142 -22.24 -14.02 -12.09
CA GLN A 142 -23.53 -14.72 -12.21
C GLN A 142 -23.84 -15.63 -11.01
N ARG A 143 -22.81 -16.15 -10.33
CA ARG A 143 -22.98 -16.93 -9.08
C ARG A 143 -23.15 -16.01 -7.87
N GLN A 144 -22.43 -14.90 -7.85
CA GLN A 144 -22.54 -13.88 -6.80
C GLN A 144 -23.94 -13.26 -6.73
N ILE A 145 -24.58 -12.95 -7.87
CA ILE A 145 -25.96 -12.42 -7.89
C ILE A 145 -27.00 -13.42 -7.37
N LYS A 146 -26.71 -14.72 -7.43
CA LYS A 146 -27.56 -15.79 -6.87
C LYS A 146 -27.32 -16.02 -5.37
N GLY A 147 -26.42 -15.25 -4.75
CA GLY A 147 -26.05 -15.43 -3.34
C GLY A 147 -25.16 -16.66 -3.07
N GLU A 148 -24.54 -17.23 -4.10
CA GLU A 148 -23.63 -18.39 -4.00
C GLU A 148 -22.23 -18.02 -3.48
N VAL A 149 -22.17 -17.11 -2.52
CA VAL A 149 -20.95 -16.51 -1.98
C VAL A 149 -20.95 -16.54 -0.47
N GLU A 150 -19.78 -16.75 0.11
CA GLU A 150 -19.53 -16.67 1.54
C GLU A 150 -18.31 -15.81 1.83
N THR A 151 -18.20 -15.38 3.09
CA THR A 151 -17.07 -14.60 3.57
C THR A 151 -16.14 -15.51 4.35
N VAL A 152 -14.86 -15.50 4.02
CA VAL A 152 -13.82 -16.29 4.69
C VAL A 152 -12.70 -15.37 5.15
N ALA A 153 -11.90 -15.82 6.11
CA ALA A 153 -10.68 -15.14 6.47
C ALA A 153 -9.66 -15.18 5.32
N LEU A 154 -8.77 -14.19 5.24
CA LEU A 154 -7.82 -14.04 4.13
C LEU A 154 -6.88 -15.25 4.00
N ASP A 155 -6.48 -15.84 5.13
CA ASP A 155 -5.64 -17.04 5.21
C ASP A 155 -6.34 -18.32 4.71
N GLN A 156 -7.68 -18.30 4.58
CA GLN A 156 -8.51 -19.37 4.04
C GLN A 156 -8.75 -19.24 2.52
N LEU A 157 -8.14 -18.27 1.85
CA LEU A 157 -8.22 -18.12 0.38
C LEU A 157 -7.67 -19.30 -0.45
N PRO A 158 -6.59 -20.00 -0.06
CA PRO A 158 -6.02 -21.05 -0.89
C PRO A 158 -7.05 -22.12 -1.27
N GLY A 159 -7.11 -22.46 -2.55
CA GLY A 159 -8.07 -23.43 -3.06
C GLY A 159 -9.50 -22.90 -3.24
N ARG A 160 -9.82 -21.67 -2.81
CA ARG A 160 -11.13 -21.03 -2.98
C ARG A 160 -11.16 -20.15 -4.23
N VAL A 161 -12.32 -20.05 -4.87
CA VAL A 161 -12.52 -19.14 -6.01
C VAL A 161 -12.98 -17.78 -5.50
N SER A 162 -12.22 -16.74 -5.82
CA SER A 162 -12.56 -15.38 -5.42
C SER A 162 -13.85 -14.91 -6.08
N ALA A 163 -14.72 -14.29 -5.29
CA ALA A 163 -15.93 -13.64 -5.82
C ALA A 163 -15.66 -12.18 -6.21
N ASN A 164 -14.67 -11.54 -5.59
CA ASN A 164 -14.33 -10.13 -5.80
C ASN A 164 -12.91 -9.98 -6.34
N MET A 165 -12.63 -8.83 -6.94
CA MET A 165 -11.25 -8.44 -7.23
C MET A 165 -10.54 -8.08 -5.93
N LEU A 166 -9.29 -8.54 -5.75
CA LEU A 166 -8.39 -8.04 -4.71
C LEU A 166 -7.35 -7.12 -5.35
N LEU A 167 -7.28 -5.89 -4.83
CA LEU A 167 -6.44 -4.82 -5.34
C LEU A 167 -5.68 -4.18 -4.16
N PRO A 168 -4.45 -4.63 -3.86
CA PRO A 168 -3.63 -4.10 -2.76
C PRO A 168 -2.94 -2.80 -3.13
N TYR A 169 -2.79 -1.90 -2.16
CA TYR A 169 -1.95 -0.71 -2.22
C TYR A 169 -0.83 -0.80 -1.17
N PRO A 170 0.45 -0.85 -1.59
CA PRO A 170 0.96 -0.91 -2.97
C PRO A 170 0.78 -2.31 -3.64
N PRO A 171 0.94 -2.43 -4.98
CA PRO A 171 1.27 -1.38 -5.95
C PRO A 171 0.05 -0.74 -6.64
N GLY A 172 -1.17 -1.08 -6.24
CA GLY A 172 -2.40 -0.54 -6.83
C GLY A 172 -2.73 -1.11 -8.21
N VAL A 173 -2.42 -2.39 -8.43
CA VAL A 173 -2.81 -3.14 -9.65
C VAL A 173 -3.48 -4.46 -9.24
N PRO A 174 -4.48 -4.96 -10.01
CA PRO A 174 -5.23 -6.14 -9.61
C PRO A 174 -4.32 -7.34 -9.37
N LEU A 175 -4.48 -7.98 -8.21
CA LEU A 175 -3.68 -9.14 -7.81
C LEU A 175 -4.47 -10.46 -7.92
N LEU A 176 -5.78 -10.40 -7.71
CA LEU A 176 -6.68 -11.55 -7.87
C LEU A 176 -8.00 -11.07 -8.48
N MET A 177 -8.46 -11.72 -9.53
CA MET A 177 -9.72 -11.40 -10.22
C MET A 177 -10.88 -12.29 -9.73
N PRO A 178 -12.15 -11.84 -9.89
CA PRO A 178 -13.28 -12.73 -9.71
C PRO A 178 -13.18 -13.94 -10.63
N GLY A 179 -13.38 -15.15 -10.09
CA GLY A 179 -13.26 -16.41 -10.83
C GLY A 179 -11.86 -17.03 -10.80
N GLU A 180 -10.87 -16.34 -10.24
CA GLU A 180 -9.53 -16.89 -10.01
C GLU A 180 -9.39 -17.57 -8.65
N ARG A 181 -8.42 -18.49 -8.57
CA ARG A 181 -8.06 -19.27 -7.39
C ARG A 181 -6.57 -19.22 -7.13
N ILE A 182 -6.21 -19.01 -5.87
CA ILE A 182 -4.82 -19.13 -5.42
C ILE A 182 -4.51 -20.62 -5.25
N THR A 183 -3.46 -21.09 -5.93
CA THR A 183 -2.96 -22.46 -5.89
C THR A 183 -1.63 -22.50 -5.15
N GLN A 184 -1.01 -23.68 -5.03
CA GLN A 184 0.32 -23.80 -4.47
C GLN A 184 1.38 -23.04 -5.30
N GLN A 185 1.19 -22.95 -6.63
CA GLN A 185 2.13 -22.25 -7.52
C GLN A 185 2.05 -20.73 -7.33
N SER A 186 0.86 -20.19 -7.10
CA SER A 186 0.63 -18.76 -6.86
C SER A 186 0.57 -18.40 -5.37
N ARG A 187 1.15 -19.24 -4.48
CA ARG A 187 1.11 -19.03 -3.03
C ARG A 187 1.70 -17.68 -2.59
N ALA A 188 2.68 -17.16 -3.33
CA ALA A 188 3.28 -15.84 -3.09
C ALA A 188 2.24 -14.71 -3.08
N VAL A 189 1.12 -14.85 -3.81
CA VAL A 189 -0.02 -13.92 -3.79
C VAL A 189 -0.60 -13.79 -2.39
N LEU A 190 -0.87 -14.92 -1.72
CA LEU A 190 -1.38 -14.92 -0.35
C LEU A 190 -0.34 -14.38 0.62
N ASP A 191 0.91 -14.82 0.50
CA ASP A 191 1.97 -14.43 1.42
C ASP A 191 2.19 -12.91 1.39
N PHE A 192 2.09 -12.29 0.21
CA PHE A 192 2.13 -10.84 0.05
C PHE A 192 0.93 -10.14 0.72
N LEU A 193 -0.30 -10.64 0.52
CA LEU A 193 -1.49 -10.07 1.16
C LEU A 193 -1.43 -10.16 2.69
N LEU A 194 -1.03 -11.31 3.24
CA LEU A 194 -0.87 -11.50 4.68
C LEU A 194 0.23 -10.61 5.25
N MET A 195 1.34 -10.47 4.54
CA MET A 195 2.42 -9.57 4.94
C MET A 195 1.95 -8.12 4.98
N LEU A 196 1.20 -7.67 3.97
CA LEU A 196 0.63 -6.32 3.97
C LEU A 196 -0.24 -6.11 5.20
N CYS A 197 -1.14 -7.06 5.52
CA CYS A 197 -1.98 -7.02 6.73
C CYS A 197 -1.16 -6.98 8.03
N SER A 198 -0.05 -7.73 8.10
CA SER A 198 0.85 -7.73 9.25
C SER A 198 1.52 -6.37 9.44
N ILE A 199 2.07 -5.77 8.38
CA ILE A 199 2.73 -4.45 8.47
C ILE A 199 1.75 -3.37 8.90
N GLY A 200 0.55 -3.33 8.30
CA GLY A 200 -0.44 -2.29 8.57
C GLY A 200 -1.06 -2.32 9.98
N GLN A 201 -0.76 -3.33 10.79
CA GLN A 201 -1.19 -3.38 12.20
C GLN A 201 -0.25 -2.64 13.15
N HIS A 202 0.96 -2.27 12.72
CA HIS A 202 2.00 -1.77 13.63
C HIS A 202 1.95 -0.25 13.88
N TYR A 203 1.50 0.53 12.90
CA TYR A 203 1.52 2.00 12.96
C TYR A 203 0.13 2.54 12.58
N PRO A 204 -0.64 3.09 13.55
CA PRO A 204 -1.93 3.72 13.27
C PRO A 204 -1.80 4.81 12.19
N GLY A 205 -2.67 4.80 11.19
CA GLY A 205 -2.61 5.69 10.02
C GLY A 205 -1.77 5.19 8.85
N PHE A 206 -1.10 4.05 9.01
CA PHE A 206 -0.41 3.34 7.93
C PHE A 206 -1.03 1.96 7.71
N GLU A 207 -2.35 1.86 7.88
CA GLU A 207 -3.09 0.63 7.70
C GLU A 207 -2.98 0.12 6.28
N THR A 208 -3.11 -1.21 6.17
CA THR A 208 -3.16 -1.89 4.89
C THR A 208 -4.44 -1.55 4.15
N ASP A 209 -4.28 -1.04 2.94
CA ASP A 209 -5.39 -0.82 2.01
C ASP A 209 -5.42 -1.90 0.93
N ILE A 210 -6.38 -2.83 1.04
CA ILE A 210 -6.64 -3.87 0.06
C ILE A 210 -8.12 -3.77 -0.33
N HIS A 211 -8.41 -3.18 -1.48
CA HIS A 211 -9.76 -3.20 -1.99
C HIS A 211 -10.19 -4.64 -2.27
N GLY A 212 -11.39 -4.99 -1.80
CA GLY A 212 -11.94 -6.35 -1.89
C GLY A 212 -11.71 -7.19 -0.63
N ALA A 213 -10.82 -6.77 0.27
CA ALA A 213 -10.73 -7.28 1.64
C ALA A 213 -11.37 -6.31 2.62
N LYS A 214 -12.00 -6.82 3.68
CA LYS A 214 -12.58 -6.02 4.76
C LYS A 214 -12.03 -6.47 6.09
N ARG A 215 -11.59 -5.53 6.91
CA ARG A 215 -11.16 -5.80 8.28
C ARG A 215 -12.39 -5.87 9.19
N ASN A 216 -12.49 -6.91 10.02
CA ASN A 216 -13.53 -7.03 11.05
C ASN A 216 -13.10 -6.31 12.35
N GLU A 217 -13.98 -6.30 13.36
CA GLU A 217 -13.73 -5.68 14.67
C GLU A 217 -12.52 -6.31 15.41
N ASP A 218 -12.27 -7.61 15.20
CA ASP A 218 -11.13 -8.34 15.77
C ASP A 218 -9.80 -8.07 15.02
N GLY A 219 -9.83 -7.26 13.97
CA GLY A 219 -8.67 -6.91 13.15
C GLY A 219 -8.26 -7.94 12.09
N VAL A 220 -9.06 -8.98 11.88
CA VAL A 220 -8.89 -10.02 10.86
C VAL A 220 -9.44 -9.54 9.51
N TYR A 221 -8.65 -9.72 8.45
CA TYR A 221 -9.09 -9.42 7.09
C TYR A 221 -9.91 -10.57 6.52
N GLN A 222 -11.05 -10.21 5.93
CA GLN A 222 -12.02 -11.12 5.35
C GLN A 222 -12.29 -10.79 3.88
N VAL A 223 -12.54 -11.82 3.08
CA VAL A 223 -12.77 -11.74 1.64
C VAL A 223 -13.95 -12.60 1.22
N ARG A 224 -14.55 -12.28 0.07
CA ARG A 224 -15.70 -13.03 -0.46
C ARG A 224 -15.24 -14.07 -1.47
N VAL A 225 -15.69 -15.30 -1.28
CA VAL A 225 -15.41 -16.45 -2.16
C VAL A 225 -16.71 -17.14 -2.57
N LEU A 226 -16.66 -17.95 -3.63
CA LEU A 226 -17.79 -18.78 -4.04
C LEU A 226 -17.95 -20.00 -3.11
N LYS A 227 -19.20 -20.36 -2.76
CA LYS A 227 -19.52 -21.49 -1.85
C LYS A 227 -19.16 -22.87 -2.41
N HIS A 228 -19.29 -23.07 -3.72
CA HIS A 228 -19.14 -24.39 -4.38
C HIS A 228 -18.52 -24.26 -5.78
N ALA A 229 -17.23 -23.92 -5.85
CA ALA A 229 -16.49 -23.97 -7.10
C ALA A 229 -15.52 -25.16 -7.06
N CYS A 230 -16.04 -26.32 -7.47
CA CYS A 230 -15.23 -27.44 -7.97
C CYS A 230 -15.43 -27.50 -9.48
#